data_AF-A0AAU3ECV6-F1
#
_entry.id   AF-A0AAU3ECV6-F1
#
_cell.length_a   1.000
_cell.length_b   1.000
_cell.length_c   1.000
_cell.angle_alpha   90.00
_cell.angle_beta   90.00
_cell.angle_gamma   90.00
#
_symmetry.space_group_name_H-M   'P 1'
#
loop_
_entity.id
_entity.type
_entity.pdbx_description
1 polymer ?
#
loop_
_entity_poly.entity_id
_entity_poly.type
_entity_poly.pdbx_seq_one_letter_code
_entity_poly.pdbx_strand_id
1 'polypeptide(L)'
;MELDLADGAGVTLTAGAAGVRLTARTSPQAPETVLHCSPAQARELAAALVRAAGEAQRAQPAERVTVEARELRRGDVRDSDRSMTVERVRALGDTVQVTWKSDAGRSWTQDYAAGTGIGLRHRG
;
A
#
# COMPACT_ATOMS: atom_id res chain seq x y z
N MET A 1 -20.58 -16.85 -5.76
CA MET A 1 -19.59 -15.89 -6.31
C MET A 1 -18.25 -16.58 -6.24
N GLU A 2 -17.54 -16.69 -7.36
CA GLU A 2 -16.23 -17.32 -7.46
C GLU A 2 -15.19 -16.22 -7.68
N LEU A 3 -14.14 -16.23 -6.88
CA LEU A 3 -13.00 -15.31 -6.98
C LEU A 3 -11.76 -16.13 -7.25
N ASP A 4 -11.16 -15.92 -8.42
CA ASP A 4 -9.85 -16.48 -8.75
C ASP A 4 -8.74 -15.58 -8.20
N LEU A 5 -7.83 -16.19 -7.45
CA LEU A 5 -6.60 -15.56 -6.96
C LEU A 5 -5.42 -16.03 -7.83
N ALA A 6 -4.31 -15.29 -7.80
CA ALA A 6 -3.11 -15.65 -8.54
C ALA A 6 -2.60 -17.06 -8.18
N ASP A 7 -1.94 -17.72 -9.14
CA ASP A 7 -1.36 -19.07 -9.01
C ASP A 7 -2.38 -20.24 -8.88
N GLY A 8 -3.60 -20.06 -9.39
CA GLY A 8 -4.61 -21.13 -9.42
C GLY A 8 -5.29 -21.40 -8.08
N ALA A 9 -5.02 -20.55 -7.08
CA ALA A 9 -5.78 -20.50 -5.85
C ALA A 9 -7.16 -19.87 -6.14
N GLY A 10 -8.23 -20.49 -5.63
CA GLY A 10 -9.60 -20.04 -5.88
C GLY A 10 -10.44 -20.08 -4.62
N VAL A 11 -11.32 -19.11 -4.44
CA VAL A 11 -12.28 -19.09 -3.34
C VAL A 11 -13.70 -19.02 -3.90
N THR A 12 -14.51 -20.01 -3.54
CA THR A 12 -15.94 -20.04 -3.86
C THR A 12 -16.77 -19.71 -2.63
N LEU A 13 -17.66 -18.73 -2.76
CA LEU A 13 -18.63 -18.36 -1.73
C LEU A 13 -20.05 -18.68 -2.21
N THR A 14 -20.75 -19.51 -1.43
CA THR A 14 -22.18 -19.81 -1.62
C THR A 14 -22.95 -19.43 -0.36
N ALA A 15 -23.98 -18.60 -0.49
CA ALA A 15 -24.80 -18.13 0.63
C ALA A 15 -26.27 -18.45 0.39
N GLY A 16 -26.97 -18.91 1.44
CA GLY A 16 -28.41 -19.16 1.45
C GLY A 16 -29.02 -18.94 2.83
N ALA A 17 -30.35 -19.06 2.94
CA ALA A 17 -31.07 -18.81 4.19
C ALA A 17 -30.60 -19.69 5.36
N ALA A 18 -30.10 -20.89 5.08
CA ALA A 18 -29.62 -21.85 6.07
C ALA A 18 -28.14 -21.63 6.50
N GLY A 19 -27.38 -20.76 5.84
CA GLY A 19 -25.97 -20.52 6.16
C GLY A 19 -25.11 -20.13 4.96
N VAL A 20 -23.82 -19.97 5.23
CA VAL A 20 -22.80 -19.62 4.23
C VAL A 20 -21.73 -20.70 4.20
N ARG A 21 -21.34 -21.09 2.97
CA ARG A 21 -20.25 -22.02 2.70
C ARG A 21 -19.15 -21.27 1.96
N LEU A 22 -17.92 -21.39 2.47
CA LEU A 22 -16.71 -20.87 1.84
C LEU A 22 -15.77 -22.04 1.57
N THR A 23 -15.44 -22.24 0.29
CA THR A 23 -14.49 -23.26 -0.15
C THR A 23 -13.24 -22.57 -0.64
N ALA A 24 -12.09 -22.88 -0.04
CA ALA A 24 -10.80 -22.35 -0.45
C ALA A 24 -9.93 -23.47 -1.05
N ARG A 25 -9.36 -23.21 -2.23
CA ARG A 25 -8.29 -24.00 -2.84
C ARG A 25 -7.00 -23.21 -2.74
N THR A 26 -6.05 -23.71 -1.95
CA THR A 26 -4.75 -23.06 -1.73
C THR A 26 -3.63 -23.65 -2.59
N SER A 27 -3.86 -24.78 -3.26
CA SER A 27 -2.98 -25.39 -4.27
C SER A 27 -3.72 -26.53 -5.00
N PRO A 28 -3.42 -26.81 -6.27
CA PRO A 28 -4.00 -27.98 -6.98
C PRO A 28 -3.67 -29.33 -6.33
N GLN A 29 -2.66 -29.40 -5.45
CA GLN A 29 -2.29 -30.63 -4.73
C GLN A 29 -2.85 -30.70 -3.28
N ALA A 30 -3.55 -29.66 -2.81
CA ALA A 30 -4.07 -29.60 -1.45
C ALA A 30 -5.58 -29.93 -1.42
N PRO A 31 -6.06 -30.67 -0.41
CA PRO A 31 -7.48 -30.96 -0.25
C PRO A 31 -8.28 -29.66 -0.01
N GLU A 32 -9.50 -29.61 -0.56
CA GLU A 32 -10.40 -28.48 -0.38
C GLU A 32 -10.73 -28.27 1.10
N THR A 33 -10.50 -27.06 1.62
CA THR A 33 -10.93 -26.70 2.97
C THR A 33 -12.29 -26.03 2.90
N VAL A 34 -13.29 -26.62 3.58
CA VAL A 34 -14.66 -26.11 3.61
C VAL A 34 -14.97 -25.53 4.98
N LEU A 35 -15.33 -24.25 5.01
CA LEU A 35 -15.86 -23.57 6.20
C LEU A 35 -17.38 -23.45 6.09
N HIS A 36 -18.06 -23.85 7.16
CA HIS A 36 -19.49 -23.69 7.35
C HIS A 36 -19.77 -22.74 8.49
N CYS A 37 -20.62 -21.75 8.27
CA CYS A 37 -21.01 -20.81 9.30
C CYS A 37 -22.48 -20.38 9.19
N SER A 38 -23.06 -20.01 10.33
CA SER A 38 -24.37 -19.35 10.35
C SER A 38 -24.30 -17.97 9.69
N PRO A 39 -25.42 -17.37 9.27
CA PRO A 39 -25.43 -16.03 8.69
C PRO A 39 -24.83 -14.94 9.61
N ALA A 40 -24.94 -15.09 10.94
CA ALA A 40 -24.34 -14.15 11.89
C ALA A 40 -22.80 -14.26 11.88
N GLN A 41 -22.28 -15.48 12.00
CA GLN A 41 -20.84 -15.76 11.94
C GLN A 41 -20.23 -15.38 10.58
N ALA A 42 -21.00 -15.51 9.49
CA ALA A 42 -20.56 -15.07 8.17
C ALA A 42 -20.34 -13.54 8.10
N ARG A 43 -21.22 -12.74 8.73
CA ARG A 43 -21.05 -11.28 8.80
C ARG A 43 -19.84 -10.89 9.64
N GLU A 44 -19.61 -11.59 10.74
CA GLU A 44 -18.42 -11.38 11.59
C GLU A 44 -17.13 -11.70 10.83
N LEU A 45 -17.10 -12.81 10.08
CA LEU A 45 -15.97 -13.17 9.23
C LEU A 45 -15.73 -12.10 8.16
N ALA A 46 -16.77 -11.63 7.48
CA ALA A 46 -16.63 -10.57 6.49
C ALA A 46 -16.05 -9.29 7.11
N ALA A 47 -16.53 -8.89 8.30
CA ALA A 47 -16.00 -7.72 9.00
C ALA A 47 -14.52 -7.92 9.43
N ALA A 48 -14.14 -9.12 9.86
CA ALA A 48 -12.76 -9.44 10.17
C ALA A 48 -11.85 -9.38 8.93
N LEU A 49 -12.30 -9.93 7.80
CA LEU A 49 -11.56 -9.89 6.53
C LEU A 49 -11.39 -8.45 6.01
N VAL A 50 -12.44 -7.62 6.09
CA VAL A 50 -12.34 -6.20 5.71
C VAL A 50 -11.34 -5.45 6.60
N ARG A 51 -11.35 -5.72 7.91
CA ARG A 51 -10.36 -5.14 8.83
C ARG A 51 -8.95 -5.61 8.48
N ALA A 52 -8.74 -6.91 8.30
CA ALA A 52 -7.44 -7.48 7.94
C ALA A 52 -6.93 -6.95 6.60
N ALA A 53 -7.80 -6.80 5.59
CA ALA A 53 -7.44 -6.18 4.31
C ALA A 53 -7.07 -4.70 4.49
N GLY A 54 -7.83 -3.96 5.30
CA GLY A 54 -7.51 -2.57 5.64
C GLY A 54 -6.20 -2.45 6.42
N GLU A 55 -5.90 -3.38 7.32
CA GLU A 55 -4.62 -3.46 8.04
C GLU A 55 -3.48 -3.82 7.10
N ALA A 56 -3.65 -4.81 6.22
CA ALA A 56 -2.68 -5.17 5.20
C ALA A 56 -2.39 -4.00 4.25
N GLN A 57 -3.41 -3.27 3.81
CA GLN A 57 -3.25 -2.07 2.98
C GLN A 57 -2.47 -0.95 3.70
N ARG A 58 -2.67 -0.80 5.02
CA ARG A 58 -1.92 0.17 5.85
C ARG A 58 -0.50 -0.30 6.16
N ALA A 59 -0.30 -1.61 6.28
CA ALA A 59 0.98 -2.25 6.57
C ALA A 59 1.83 -2.42 5.32
N GLN A 60 1.22 -2.38 4.13
CA GLN A 60 1.93 -2.34 2.87
C GLN A 60 2.73 -1.03 2.86
N PRO A 61 4.08 -1.09 2.84
CA PRO A 61 4.88 0.12 2.75
C PRO A 61 4.42 0.84 1.50
N ALA A 62 3.96 2.09 1.68
CA ALA A 62 3.47 2.91 0.58
C ALA A 62 4.47 2.81 -0.57
N GLU A 63 3.97 2.46 -1.77
CA GLU A 63 4.80 2.04 -2.89
C GLU A 63 5.96 3.02 -3.06
N ARG A 64 7.18 2.56 -2.74
CA ARG A 64 8.37 3.39 -2.68
C ARG A 64 8.67 3.86 -4.10
N VAL A 65 8.27 5.09 -4.42
CA VAL A 65 8.58 5.69 -5.72
C VAL A 65 9.95 6.32 -5.62
N THR A 66 10.88 5.90 -6.46
CA THR A 66 12.15 6.64 -6.64
C THR A 66 11.96 7.58 -7.82
N VAL A 67 12.16 8.87 -7.59
CA VAL A 67 12.13 9.91 -8.64
C VAL A 67 13.48 10.60 -8.72
N GLU A 68 13.83 11.18 -9.85
CA GLU A 68 15.04 12.00 -9.93
C GLU A 68 14.85 13.32 -9.18
N ALA A 69 15.94 13.90 -8.65
CA ALA A 69 15.88 15.14 -7.88
C ALA A 69 15.23 16.29 -8.68
N ARG A 70 15.45 16.34 -9.99
CA ARG A 70 14.81 17.33 -10.89
C ARG A 70 13.30 17.16 -11.06
N GLU A 71 12.78 15.98 -10.73
CA GLU A 71 11.36 15.64 -10.87
C GLU A 71 10.57 15.87 -9.59
N LEU A 72 11.24 16.23 -8.48
CA LEU A 72 10.58 16.49 -7.20
C LEU A 72 9.57 17.64 -7.32
N ARG A 73 8.43 17.46 -6.67
CA ARG A 73 7.33 18.43 -6.62
C ARG A 73 7.09 18.85 -5.18
N ARG A 74 6.63 20.08 -5.01
CA ARG A 74 6.16 20.55 -3.69
C ARG A 74 5.07 19.60 -3.19
N GLY A 75 5.21 19.14 -1.96
CA GLY A 75 4.31 18.15 -1.35
C GLY A 75 4.80 16.70 -1.42
N ASP A 76 5.79 16.38 -2.25
CA ASP A 76 6.42 15.05 -2.25
C ASP A 76 7.01 14.78 -0.85
N VAL A 77 6.79 13.56 -0.33
CA VAL A 77 7.25 13.15 1.01
C VAL A 77 8.37 12.12 0.87
N ARG A 78 9.55 12.42 1.41
CA ARG A 78 10.72 11.54 1.39
C ARG A 78 10.45 10.26 2.19
N ASP A 79 10.85 9.13 1.61
CA ASP A 79 10.89 7.86 2.31
C ASP A 79 12.18 7.74 3.14
N SER A 80 12.10 8.14 4.41
CA SER A 80 13.16 7.96 5.40
C SER A 80 12.55 7.74 6.80
N ASP A 81 13.37 7.44 7.80
CA ASP A 81 12.92 7.27 9.20
C ASP A 81 12.13 8.48 9.73
N ARG A 82 12.35 9.66 9.14
CA ARG A 82 11.59 10.88 9.43
C ARG A 82 10.81 11.31 8.19
N SER A 83 9.54 11.67 8.38
CA SER A 83 8.77 12.29 7.30
C SER A 83 9.36 13.67 7.00
N MET A 84 9.63 13.90 5.73
CA MET A 84 10.14 15.17 5.23
C MET A 84 9.42 15.51 3.94
N THR A 85 8.77 16.68 3.91
CA THR A 85 7.99 17.13 2.76
C THR A 85 8.78 18.16 1.97
N VAL A 86 8.76 18.06 0.65
CA VAL A 86 9.33 19.07 -0.24
C VAL A 86 8.51 20.36 -0.11
N GLU A 87 9.15 21.42 0.38
CA GLU A 87 8.57 22.76 0.48
C GLU A 87 8.85 23.58 -0.79
N ARG A 88 10.05 23.45 -1.36
CA ARG A 88 10.47 24.16 -2.58
C ARG A 88 11.52 23.34 -3.34
N VAL A 89 11.48 23.42 -4.66
CA VAL A 89 12.51 22.87 -5.57
C VAL A 89 12.98 23.96 -6.51
N ARG A 90 14.29 24.09 -6.68
CA ARG A 90 14.92 25.03 -7.61
C ARG A 90 15.99 24.31 -8.42
N ALA A 91 15.79 24.19 -9.73
CA ALA A 91 16.82 23.70 -10.64
C ALA A 91 17.84 24.82 -10.95
N LEU A 92 19.13 24.48 -10.89
CA LEU A 92 20.29 25.33 -11.10
C LEU A 92 21.28 24.58 -12.01
N GLY A 93 20.91 24.42 -13.28
CA GLY A 93 21.68 23.59 -14.23
C GLY A 93 21.65 22.12 -13.81
N ASP A 94 22.83 21.55 -13.59
CA ASP A 94 22.99 20.14 -13.17
C ASP A 94 22.76 19.91 -11.68
N THR A 95 22.52 20.98 -10.92
CA THR A 95 22.22 20.93 -9.49
C THR A 95 20.76 21.27 -9.23
N VAL A 96 20.11 20.54 -8.34
CA VAL A 96 18.75 20.80 -7.87
C VAL A 96 18.80 21.09 -6.38
N GLN A 97 18.37 22.29 -6.02
CA GLN A 97 18.27 22.74 -4.65
C GLN A 97 16.87 22.47 -4.11
N VAL A 98 16.77 21.64 -3.08
CA VAL A 98 15.51 21.19 -2.49
C VAL A 98 15.41 21.70 -1.06
N THR A 99 14.36 22.47 -0.77
CA THR A 99 13.99 22.83 0.60
C THR A 99 13.04 21.78 1.14
N TRP A 100 13.44 21.11 2.22
CA TRP A 100 12.66 20.14 2.95
C TRP A 100 12.07 20.77 4.20
N LYS A 101 10.86 20.34 4.56
CA LYS A 101 10.20 20.64 5.82
C LYS A 101 9.95 19.34 6.58
N SER A 102 10.43 19.28 7.82
CA SER A 102 10.10 18.20 8.76
C SER A 102 8.71 18.38 9.35
N ASP A 103 8.12 17.29 9.86
CA ASP A 103 6.86 17.34 10.62
C ASP A 103 6.94 18.24 11.86
N ALA A 104 8.14 18.39 12.44
CA ALA A 104 8.42 19.29 13.56
C ALA A 104 8.51 20.78 13.14
N GLY A 105 8.19 21.12 11.89
CA GLY A 105 8.13 22.50 11.39
C GLY A 105 9.48 23.12 11.03
N ARG A 106 10.60 22.39 11.19
CA ARG A 106 11.92 22.86 10.74
C ARG A 106 12.07 22.68 9.25
N SER A 107 12.58 23.70 8.57
CA SER A 107 12.94 23.66 7.15
C SER A 107 14.45 23.78 6.95
N TRP A 108 14.98 23.11 5.92
CA TRP A 108 16.38 23.27 5.50
C TRP A 108 16.51 22.99 4.01
N THR A 109 17.60 23.48 3.43
CA THR A 109 17.88 23.35 2.00
C THR A 109 19.05 22.39 1.79
N GLN A 110 18.92 21.53 0.78
CA GLN A 110 19.93 20.57 0.38
C GLN A 110 20.05 20.54 -1.14
N ASP A 111 21.30 20.52 -1.61
CA ASP A 111 21.61 20.47 -3.04
C ASP A 111 21.86 19.02 -3.46
N TYR A 112 21.36 18.66 -4.64
CA TYR A 112 21.47 17.35 -5.26
C TYR A 112 21.93 17.48 -6.70
N ALA A 113 22.62 16.49 -7.25
CA ALA A 113 22.72 16.37 -8.71
C ALA A 113 21.33 16.11 -9.30
N ALA A 114 21.05 16.65 -10.48
CA ALA A 114 19.72 16.61 -11.09
C ALA A 114 19.16 15.18 -11.27
N GLY A 115 20.03 14.21 -11.59
CA GLY A 115 19.69 12.80 -11.75
C GLY A 115 19.75 11.96 -10.47
N THR A 116 19.99 12.56 -9.30
CA THR A 116 20.03 11.79 -8.05
C THR A 116 18.65 11.19 -7.77
N GLY A 117 18.58 9.86 -7.60
CA GLY A 117 17.36 9.18 -7.20
C GLY A 117 16.98 9.48 -5.75
N ILE A 118 15.74 9.91 -5.53
CA ILE A 118 15.16 10.23 -4.23
C ILE A 118 13.94 9.33 -4.00
N GLY A 119 13.98 8.52 -2.95
CA GLY A 119 12.85 7.69 -2.53
C GLY A 119 11.74 8.52 -1.87
N LEU A 120 10.50 8.30 -2.28
CA LEU A 120 9.28 8.95 -1.80
C LEU A 120 8.30 7.92 -1.25
N ARG A 121 7.49 8.34 -0.27
CA ARG A 121 6.45 7.50 0.35
C ARG A 121 5.23 7.31 -0.55
N HIS A 122 4.76 8.35 -1.24
CA HIS A 122 3.63 8.26 -2.17
C HIS A 122 3.50 9.54 -3.00
N ARG A 123 3.02 9.44 -4.24
CA ARG A 123 2.42 10.54 -5.01
C ARG A 123 0.93 10.25 -5.14
N GLY A 124 0.10 10.96 -4.38
CA GLY A 124 -1.36 10.90 -4.50
C GLY A 124 -1.85 11.87 -5.54
#